data_AF-A0A7W1EVX6-F1
#
_entry.id   AF-A0A7W1EVX6-F1
#
_cell.length_a   1.000
_cell.length_b   1.000
_cell.length_c   1.000
_cell.angle_alpha   90.00
_cell.angle_beta   90.00
_cell.angle_gamma   90.00
#
_symmetry.space_group_name_H-M   'P 1'
#
loop_
_entity.id
_entity.type
_entity.pdbx_description
1 polymer ?
#
loop_
_entity_poly.entity_id
_entity_poly.type
_entity_poly.pdbx_seq_one_letter_code
_entity_poly.pdbx_strand_id
1 'polypeptide(L)'
;MSDSNIAFGFTAFAALISATMWIDYFRRIDVFEREKIFPLTLALLIGCFTPSICLFFYSLIHKMGFAENGEFVNDLLYAVFAVGLNEEFSKIIGVIIVLTIFRKKIDEPIDILIYAGITAIGFAMIENFKYFSLYGIKIITPRTFYSALEHIINTTLIVYGFYRHRLFNKGNHLVNIIVASSIAVASHGLFDFFLMEGALGNLTVFLSIIIYLIGINFWVQMLNNANNYSKFFDYHKIHYTNTIFKRLVFWYALTVIITFVNNLIVSNTRIAINYFCFGLLSDGFLFWVVMLRVSRFKIYKLKYFNVKIQFPFYVTKNDDEDFRIPYLNFPIKVRGENYHEHIPTKYIDKPILVCPVNPKNSYLKTPVDAIISNKYLLFDDVVVYTVQLNDKDNKTYTYLLKPKTRGKTEINDLFPIEALYKVNAESIDLSKVDITSLKPLEWVYLKFN
;
A
#
# COMPACT_ATOMS: atom_id res chain seq x y z
N MET A 1 15.24 -31.55 25.37
CA MET A 1 14.66 -30.33 26.00
C MET A 1 15.34 -29.04 25.53
N SER A 2 16.65 -29.03 25.22
CA SER A 2 17.33 -27.87 24.62
C SER A 2 16.76 -27.51 23.23
N ASP A 3 16.59 -28.52 22.37
CA ASP A 3 16.30 -28.29 20.95
C ASP A 3 14.86 -27.82 20.70
N SER A 4 13.91 -28.25 21.55
CA SER A 4 12.51 -27.80 21.53
C SER A 4 12.36 -26.33 21.94
N ASN A 5 13.13 -25.89 22.94
CA ASN A 5 13.09 -24.51 23.43
C ASN A 5 13.74 -23.54 22.42
N ILE A 6 14.81 -23.99 21.76
CA ILE A 6 15.46 -23.22 20.68
C ILE A 6 14.50 -23.09 19.50
N ALA A 7 13.89 -24.18 19.04
CA ALA A 7 12.91 -24.15 17.93
C ALA A 7 11.72 -23.23 18.24
N PHE A 8 11.17 -23.31 19.45
CA PHE A 8 10.10 -22.40 19.90
C PHE A 8 10.53 -20.93 19.86
N GLY A 9 11.71 -20.61 20.41
CA GLY A 9 12.25 -19.25 20.44
C GLY A 9 12.45 -18.68 19.04
N PHE A 10 12.94 -19.48 18.10
CA PHE A 10 13.11 -19.09 16.70
C PHE A 10 11.77 -18.84 15.99
N THR A 11 10.76 -19.67 16.22
CA THR A 11 9.40 -19.49 15.68
C THR A 11 8.74 -18.21 16.22
N ALA A 12 8.85 -17.98 17.53
CA ALA A 12 8.35 -16.76 18.16
C ALA A 12 9.05 -15.51 17.61
N PHE A 13 10.37 -15.58 17.43
CA PHE A 13 11.15 -14.50 16.83
C PHE A 13 10.71 -14.19 15.38
N ALA A 14 10.48 -15.23 14.56
CA ALA A 14 9.99 -15.05 13.19
C ALA A 14 8.60 -14.38 13.15
N ALA A 15 7.68 -14.79 14.03
CA ALA A 15 6.36 -14.17 14.14
C ALA A 15 6.45 -12.70 14.58
N LEU A 16 7.34 -12.39 15.53
CA LEU A 16 7.58 -11.03 15.99
C LEU A 16 8.18 -10.14 14.89
N ILE A 17 9.09 -10.66 14.06
CA ILE A 17 9.64 -9.93 12.91
C ILE A 17 8.52 -9.55 11.94
N SER A 18 7.64 -10.50 11.63
CA SER A 18 6.50 -10.28 10.73
C SER A 18 5.62 -9.13 11.23
N ALA A 19 5.29 -9.14 12.53
CA ALA A 19 4.51 -8.06 13.15
C ALA A 19 5.27 -6.72 13.18
N THR A 20 6.56 -6.75 13.51
CA THR A 20 7.40 -5.55 13.64
C THR A 20 7.55 -4.81 12.31
N MET A 21 7.68 -5.54 11.20
CA MET A 21 7.70 -4.96 9.87
C MET A 21 6.47 -4.10 9.61
N TRP A 22 5.27 -4.62 9.88
CA TRP A 22 4.04 -3.89 9.62
C TRP A 22 3.81 -2.74 10.61
N ILE A 23 4.29 -2.85 11.85
CA ILE A 23 4.35 -1.71 12.78
C ILE A 23 5.25 -0.60 12.23
N ASP A 24 6.45 -0.93 11.71
CA ASP A 24 7.33 0.07 11.07
C ASP A 24 6.68 0.69 9.83
N TYR A 25 5.93 -0.10 9.03
CA TYR A 25 5.15 0.42 7.91
C TYR A 25 4.07 1.41 8.38
N PHE A 26 3.23 1.02 9.33
CA PHE A 26 2.11 1.86 9.80
C PHE A 26 2.59 3.20 10.39
N ARG A 27 3.69 3.19 11.16
CA ARG A 27 4.28 4.41 11.71
C ARG A 27 4.91 5.35 10.67
N ARG A 28 5.12 4.87 9.44
CA ARG A 28 5.69 5.67 8.34
C ARG A 28 4.64 6.26 7.42
N ILE A 29 3.51 5.57 7.25
CA ILE A 29 2.37 6.12 6.49
C ILE A 29 1.62 7.19 7.27
N ASP A 30 1.77 7.17 8.59
CA ASP A 30 1.34 8.22 9.49
C ASP A 30 2.34 9.39 9.44
N VAL A 31 2.01 10.39 8.64
CA VAL A 31 2.94 11.47 8.28
C VAL A 31 2.88 12.63 9.24
N PHE A 32 1.66 12.95 9.67
CA PHE A 32 1.38 14.24 10.26
C PHE A 32 1.46 14.19 11.79
N GLU A 33 0.99 13.11 12.41
CA GLU A 33 1.06 12.85 13.85
C GLU A 33 1.41 11.39 14.15
N ARG A 34 2.70 11.04 14.05
CA ARG A 34 3.14 9.65 14.25
C ARG A 34 2.69 9.05 15.57
N GLU A 35 1.93 7.96 15.46
CA GLU A 35 1.48 7.19 16.60
C GLU A 35 2.63 6.66 17.46
N LYS A 36 2.40 6.72 18.78
CA LYS A 36 3.35 6.26 19.78
C LYS A 36 3.43 4.74 19.76
N ILE A 37 4.61 4.19 20.07
CA ILE A 37 4.79 2.73 20.03
C ILE A 37 3.90 2.01 21.05
N PHE A 38 3.66 2.63 22.22
CA PHE A 38 2.92 2.00 23.30
C PHE A 38 1.45 1.67 22.92
N PRO A 39 0.63 2.61 22.41
CA PRO A 39 -0.71 2.28 21.90
C PRO A 39 -0.73 1.17 20.85
N LEU A 40 0.22 1.21 19.90
CA LEU A 40 0.34 0.18 18.86
C LEU A 40 0.66 -1.19 19.47
N THR A 41 1.57 -1.26 20.44
CA THR A 41 1.87 -2.52 21.14
C THR A 41 0.68 -3.06 21.93
N LEU A 42 -0.12 -2.21 22.57
CA LEU A 42 -1.31 -2.68 23.28
C LEU A 42 -2.39 -3.16 22.30
N ALA A 43 -2.58 -2.47 21.17
CA ALA A 43 -3.49 -2.90 20.12
C ALA A 43 -3.07 -4.24 19.51
N LEU A 44 -1.77 -4.46 19.32
CA LEU A 44 -1.20 -5.74 18.90
C LEU A 44 -1.52 -6.83 19.91
N LEU A 45 -1.28 -6.58 21.20
CA LEU A 45 -1.56 -7.55 22.28
C LEU A 45 -3.05 -7.91 22.33
N ILE A 46 -3.96 -6.94 22.23
CA ILE A 46 -5.40 -7.19 22.15
C ILE A 46 -5.72 -8.07 20.94
N GLY A 47 -5.12 -7.77 19.78
CA GLY A 47 -5.23 -8.61 18.58
C GLY A 47 -4.80 -10.05 18.81
N CYS A 48 -3.73 -10.29 19.58
CA CYS A 48 -3.25 -11.63 19.92
C CYS A 48 -4.26 -12.48 20.72
N PHE A 49 -5.22 -11.85 21.39
CA PHE A 49 -6.28 -12.57 22.11
C PHE A 49 -7.48 -12.91 21.22
N THR A 50 -7.64 -12.26 20.06
CA THR A 50 -8.79 -12.49 19.16
C THR A 50 -8.86 -13.90 18.55
N PRO A 51 -7.75 -14.63 18.28
CA PRO A 51 -7.82 -16.04 17.89
C PRO A 51 -8.55 -16.94 18.91
N SER A 52 -8.50 -16.62 20.20
CA SER A 52 -9.24 -17.39 21.23
C SER A 52 -10.75 -17.28 21.06
N ILE A 53 -11.24 -16.11 20.60
CA ILE A 53 -12.65 -15.89 20.25
C ILE A 53 -13.00 -16.76 19.04
N CYS A 54 -12.12 -16.77 18.04
CA CYS A 54 -12.30 -17.54 16.82
C CYS A 54 -12.38 -19.06 17.11
N LEU A 55 -11.51 -19.58 17.99
CA LEU A 55 -11.53 -20.98 18.44
C LEU A 55 -12.84 -21.36 19.14
N PHE A 56 -13.42 -20.44 19.93
CA PHE A 56 -14.72 -20.67 20.55
C PHE A 56 -15.81 -20.88 19.50
N PHE A 57 -15.89 -20.00 18.49
CA PHE A 57 -16.87 -20.14 17.41
C PHE A 57 -16.60 -21.35 16.51
N TYR A 58 -15.34 -21.68 16.21
CA TYR A 58 -15.02 -22.92 15.50
C TYR A 58 -15.55 -24.15 16.23
N SER A 59 -15.47 -24.18 17.56
CA SER A 59 -16.02 -25.29 18.35
C SER A 59 -17.54 -25.42 18.23
N LEU A 60 -18.25 -24.29 18.08
CA LEU A 60 -19.70 -24.27 17.88
C LEU A 60 -20.08 -24.73 16.47
N ILE A 61 -19.38 -24.20 15.46
CA ILE A 61 -19.58 -24.56 14.05
C ILE A 61 -19.35 -26.06 13.85
N HIS A 62 -18.28 -26.61 14.43
CA HIS A 62 -17.99 -28.04 14.36
C HIS A 62 -19.09 -28.89 15.01
N LYS A 63 -19.64 -28.46 16.16
CA LYS A 63 -20.78 -29.14 16.80
C LYS A 63 -22.06 -29.11 15.96
N MET A 64 -22.23 -28.12 15.09
CA MET A 64 -23.33 -28.03 14.14
C MET A 64 -23.13 -28.95 12.92
N GLY A 65 -22.00 -29.66 12.83
CA GLY A 65 -21.68 -30.55 11.72
C GLY A 65 -21.17 -29.85 10.46
N PHE A 66 -20.86 -28.55 10.53
CA PHE A 66 -20.28 -27.83 9.40
C PHE A 66 -18.76 -27.93 9.45
N ALA A 67 -18.20 -28.72 8.53
CA ALA A 67 -16.78 -28.99 8.41
C ALA A 67 -16.42 -29.21 6.93
N GLU A 68 -15.14 -29.09 6.61
CA GLU A 68 -14.62 -29.49 5.31
C GLU A 68 -14.87 -30.98 5.07
N ASN A 69 -15.23 -31.33 3.84
CA ASN A 69 -15.52 -32.72 3.45
C ASN A 69 -14.92 -33.10 2.08
N GLY A 70 -14.15 -32.20 1.45
CA GLY A 70 -13.51 -32.41 0.15
C GLY A 70 -14.40 -32.04 -1.05
N GLU A 71 -15.68 -31.73 -0.83
CA GLU A 71 -16.57 -31.25 -1.89
C GLU A 71 -16.38 -29.75 -2.10
N PHE A 72 -16.05 -29.37 -3.35
CA PHE A 72 -15.71 -27.99 -3.72
C PHE A 72 -16.68 -26.93 -3.19
N VAL A 73 -17.99 -27.15 -3.30
CA VAL A 73 -19.01 -26.19 -2.86
C VAL A 73 -19.09 -26.11 -1.34
N ASN A 74 -18.98 -27.25 -0.65
CA ASN A 74 -18.99 -27.29 0.81
C ASN A 74 -17.77 -26.57 1.38
N ASP A 75 -16.59 -26.88 0.85
CA ASP A 75 -15.32 -26.35 1.35
C ASP A 75 -15.19 -24.85 1.03
N LEU A 76 -15.73 -24.39 -0.12
CA LEU A 76 -15.88 -22.97 -0.42
C LEU A 76 -16.79 -22.26 0.59
N LEU A 77 -17.96 -22.83 0.90
CA LEU A 77 -18.86 -22.26 1.91
C LEU A 77 -18.21 -22.27 3.30
N TYR A 78 -17.47 -23.31 3.63
CA TYR A 78 -16.74 -23.43 4.89
C TYR A 78 -15.67 -22.34 4.99
N ALA A 79 -14.85 -22.16 3.96
CA ALA A 79 -13.84 -21.13 3.94
C ALA A 79 -14.43 -19.71 4.06
N VAL A 80 -15.56 -19.42 3.44
CA VAL A 80 -16.20 -18.09 3.55
C VAL A 80 -16.89 -17.88 4.91
N PHE A 81 -17.74 -18.82 5.34
CA PHE A 81 -18.60 -18.62 6.50
C PHE A 81 -18.05 -19.15 7.81
N ALA A 82 -17.29 -20.25 7.78
CA ALA A 82 -16.69 -20.80 9.00
C ALA A 82 -15.32 -20.17 9.29
N VAL A 83 -14.52 -19.90 8.26
CA VAL A 83 -13.18 -19.29 8.41
C VAL A 83 -13.27 -17.77 8.30
N GLY A 84 -13.49 -17.24 7.08
CA GLY A 84 -13.42 -15.79 6.82
C GLY A 84 -14.34 -14.95 7.71
N LEU A 85 -15.62 -15.31 7.82
CA LEU A 85 -16.58 -14.59 8.67
C LEU A 85 -16.18 -14.64 10.14
N ASN A 86 -15.83 -15.81 10.66
CA ASN A 86 -15.49 -16.01 12.05
C ASN A 86 -14.22 -15.24 12.45
N GLU A 87 -13.18 -15.32 11.61
CA GLU A 87 -11.91 -14.64 11.86
C GLU A 87 -12.03 -13.13 11.79
N GLU A 88 -12.69 -12.60 10.76
CA GLU A 88 -12.91 -11.15 10.65
C GLU A 88 -13.81 -10.64 11.79
N PHE A 89 -14.85 -11.38 12.15
CA PHE A 89 -15.69 -11.04 13.30
C PHE A 89 -14.88 -10.96 14.60
N SER A 90 -14.04 -11.97 14.85
CA SER A 90 -13.17 -12.02 16.04
C SER A 90 -12.20 -10.84 16.10
N LYS A 91 -11.58 -10.48 14.96
CA LYS A 91 -10.69 -9.32 14.86
C LYS A 91 -11.45 -8.03 15.13
N ILE A 92 -12.66 -7.87 14.57
CA ILE A 92 -13.47 -6.66 14.75
C ILE A 92 -13.87 -6.45 16.21
N ILE A 93 -14.13 -7.51 16.99
CA ILE A 93 -14.31 -7.39 18.45
C ILE A 93 -13.06 -6.77 19.08
N GLY A 94 -11.87 -7.27 18.73
CA GLY A 94 -10.60 -6.69 19.17
C GLY A 94 -10.45 -5.22 18.77
N VAL A 95 -10.80 -4.88 17.53
CA VAL A 95 -10.72 -3.50 17.03
C VAL A 95 -11.65 -2.58 17.83
N ILE A 96 -12.89 -3.00 18.09
CA ILE A 96 -13.84 -2.21 18.88
C ILE A 96 -13.28 -1.94 20.28
N ILE A 97 -12.65 -2.93 20.93
CA ILE A 97 -12.00 -2.76 22.23
C ILE A 97 -10.87 -1.72 22.11
N VAL A 98 -9.99 -1.85 21.12
CA VAL A 98 -8.88 -0.92 20.88
C VAL A 98 -9.38 0.51 20.64
N LEU A 99 -10.33 0.71 19.72
CA LEU A 99 -10.87 2.03 19.41
C LEU A 99 -11.59 2.65 20.62
N THR A 100 -12.16 1.83 21.50
CA THR A 100 -12.80 2.30 22.75
C THR A 100 -11.76 2.75 23.77
N ILE A 101 -10.70 1.96 23.99
CA ILE A 101 -9.61 2.30 24.92
C ILE A 101 -8.87 3.56 24.45
N PHE A 102 -8.57 3.64 23.16
CA PHE A 102 -7.76 4.72 22.58
C PHE A 102 -8.59 5.83 21.91
N ARG A 103 -9.89 5.93 22.20
CA ARG A 103 -10.80 6.95 21.62
C ARG A 103 -10.32 8.40 21.72
N LYS A 104 -9.51 8.71 22.74
CA LYS A 104 -8.95 10.05 22.98
C LYS A 104 -7.63 10.30 22.23
N LYS A 105 -7.01 9.24 21.73
CA LYS A 105 -5.76 9.28 20.95
C LYS A 105 -6.03 9.36 19.46
N ILE A 106 -7.09 8.67 19.01
CA ILE A 106 -7.57 8.73 17.64
C ILE A 106 -8.01 10.15 17.32
N ASP A 107 -7.24 10.81 16.47
CA ASP A 107 -7.46 12.21 16.17
C ASP A 107 -7.31 12.53 14.66
N GLU A 108 -6.83 11.57 13.88
CA GLU A 108 -6.84 11.54 12.42
C GLU A 108 -7.66 10.34 11.87
N PRO A 109 -8.19 10.45 10.63
CA PRO A 109 -8.83 9.31 9.96
C PRO A 109 -7.92 8.10 9.76
N ILE A 110 -6.60 8.32 9.61
CA ILE A 110 -5.62 7.26 9.37
C ILE A 110 -5.41 6.37 10.61
N ASP A 111 -5.48 6.94 11.81
CA ASP A 111 -5.30 6.23 13.09
C ASP A 111 -6.30 5.09 13.22
N ILE A 112 -7.55 5.32 12.82
CA ILE A 112 -8.61 4.30 12.86
C ILE A 112 -8.20 3.07 12.05
N LEU A 113 -7.59 3.28 10.88
CA LEU A 113 -7.11 2.20 10.01
C LEU A 113 -5.81 1.59 10.53
N ILE A 114 -4.94 2.39 11.15
CA ILE A 114 -3.71 1.90 11.80
C ILE A 114 -4.07 0.96 12.95
N TYR A 115 -4.91 1.40 13.90
CA TYR A 115 -5.34 0.57 15.02
C TYR A 115 -6.03 -0.71 14.54
N ALA A 116 -6.88 -0.63 13.52
CA ALA A 116 -7.52 -1.80 12.92
C ALA A 116 -6.50 -2.78 12.32
N GLY A 117 -5.55 -2.28 11.53
CA GLY A 117 -4.49 -3.10 10.93
C GLY A 117 -3.58 -3.72 11.98
N ILE A 118 -3.23 -3.00 13.05
CA ILE A 118 -2.39 -3.48 14.14
C ILE A 118 -3.08 -4.57 14.97
N THR A 119 -4.39 -4.44 15.21
CA THR A 119 -5.18 -5.53 15.81
C THR A 119 -5.20 -6.77 14.90
N ALA A 120 -5.38 -6.60 13.59
CA ALA A 120 -5.33 -7.70 12.64
C ALA A 120 -3.95 -8.38 12.60
N ILE A 121 -2.86 -7.61 12.71
CA ILE A 121 -1.50 -8.14 12.83
C ILE A 121 -1.33 -8.97 14.11
N GLY A 122 -1.98 -8.58 15.21
CA GLY A 122 -1.97 -9.36 16.45
C GLY A 122 -2.59 -10.75 16.24
N PHE A 123 -3.72 -10.84 15.54
CA PHE A 123 -4.31 -12.12 15.13
C PHE A 123 -3.34 -12.91 14.23
N ALA A 124 -2.84 -12.26 13.18
CA ALA A 124 -1.92 -12.84 12.20
C ALA A 124 -0.62 -13.35 12.85
N MET A 125 -0.15 -12.73 13.93
CA MET A 125 1.08 -13.12 14.63
C MET A 125 0.92 -14.47 15.32
N ILE A 126 -0.21 -14.71 15.99
CA ILE A 126 -0.52 -16.00 16.63
C ILE A 126 -0.70 -17.08 15.56
N GLU A 127 -1.38 -16.73 14.47
CA GLU A 127 -1.56 -17.65 13.36
C GLU A 127 -0.21 -17.98 12.69
N ASN A 128 0.61 -16.99 12.39
CA ASN A 128 1.97 -17.15 11.87
C ASN A 128 2.81 -18.04 12.77
N PHE A 129 2.75 -17.85 14.08
CA PHE A 129 3.45 -18.71 15.04
C PHE A 129 3.03 -20.18 14.90
N LYS A 130 1.73 -20.47 14.76
CA LYS A 130 1.21 -21.82 14.51
C LYS A 130 1.74 -22.36 13.17
N TYR A 131 1.67 -21.59 12.09
CA TYR A 131 2.17 -22.01 10.77
C TYR A 131 3.68 -22.26 10.76
N PHE A 132 4.48 -21.40 11.40
CA PHE A 132 5.93 -21.60 11.52
C PHE A 132 6.27 -22.83 12.36
N SER A 133 5.45 -23.16 13.36
CA SER A 133 5.62 -24.38 14.16
C SER A 133 5.34 -25.64 13.34
N LEU A 134 4.41 -25.59 12.39
CA LEU A 134 4.01 -26.72 11.54
C LEU A 134 4.92 -26.90 10.31
N TYR A 135 5.20 -25.81 9.61
CA TYR A 135 5.87 -25.83 8.30
C TYR A 135 7.31 -25.31 8.35
N GLY A 136 7.76 -24.85 9.52
CA GLY A 136 9.06 -24.23 9.71
C GLY A 136 9.11 -22.77 9.28
N ILE A 137 10.20 -22.09 9.64
CA ILE A 137 10.39 -20.65 9.39
C ILE A 137 10.63 -20.33 7.91
N LYS A 138 10.85 -21.34 7.07
CA LYS A 138 11.07 -21.17 5.62
C LYS A 138 9.94 -20.45 4.88
N ILE A 139 8.75 -20.35 5.48
CA ILE A 139 7.59 -19.63 4.93
C ILE A 139 7.41 -18.22 5.52
N ILE A 140 8.38 -17.70 6.29
CA ILE A 140 8.29 -16.37 6.92
C ILE A 140 8.02 -15.25 5.90
N THR A 141 8.70 -15.27 4.75
CA THR A 141 8.53 -14.24 3.71
C THR A 141 7.10 -14.23 3.13
N PRO A 142 6.57 -15.34 2.58
CA PRO A 142 5.21 -15.35 2.05
C PRO A 142 4.16 -15.08 3.12
N ARG A 143 4.28 -15.64 4.34
CA ARG A 143 3.33 -15.36 5.42
C ARG A 143 3.35 -13.90 5.87
N THR A 144 4.51 -13.23 5.84
CA THR A 144 4.63 -11.81 6.22
C THR A 144 4.06 -10.87 5.16
N PHE A 145 4.32 -11.12 3.88
CA PHE A 145 3.90 -10.22 2.81
C PHE A 145 2.53 -10.54 2.21
N TYR A 146 2.14 -11.82 2.15
CA TYR A 146 0.80 -12.23 1.74
C TYR A 146 -0.16 -12.32 2.93
N SER A 147 -0.07 -13.39 3.74
CA SER A 147 -1.12 -13.75 4.70
C SER A 147 -1.34 -12.68 5.76
N ALA A 148 -0.28 -12.14 6.36
CA ALA A 148 -0.42 -11.07 7.34
C ALA A 148 -1.00 -9.79 6.72
N LEU A 149 -0.65 -9.47 5.47
CA LEU A 149 -1.21 -8.31 4.77
C LEU A 149 -2.67 -8.52 4.40
N GLU A 150 -3.05 -9.74 4.03
CA GLU A 150 -4.42 -10.14 3.73
C GLU A 150 -5.35 -9.86 4.92
N HIS A 151 -4.94 -10.30 6.12
CA HIS A 151 -5.66 -9.98 7.35
C HIS A 151 -5.75 -8.47 7.61
N ILE A 152 -4.68 -7.71 7.37
CA ILE A 152 -4.71 -6.24 7.49
C ILE A 152 -5.73 -5.66 6.52
N ILE A 153 -5.71 -6.07 5.25
CA ILE A 153 -6.58 -5.56 4.20
C ILE A 153 -8.05 -5.79 4.58
N ASN A 154 -8.42 -7.01 4.95
CA ASN A 154 -9.81 -7.35 5.24
C ASN A 154 -10.35 -6.63 6.47
N THR A 155 -9.62 -6.68 7.59
CA THR A 155 -10.07 -6.03 8.83
C THR A 155 -10.15 -4.50 8.65
N THR A 156 -9.18 -3.89 7.97
CA THR A 156 -9.22 -2.44 7.70
C THR A 156 -10.30 -2.07 6.70
N LEU A 157 -10.66 -2.93 5.74
CA LEU A 157 -11.77 -2.72 4.82
C LEU A 157 -13.10 -2.62 5.56
N ILE A 158 -13.35 -3.56 6.49
CA ILE A 158 -14.55 -3.55 7.33
C ILE A 158 -14.64 -2.23 8.11
N VAL A 159 -13.56 -1.88 8.80
CA VAL A 159 -13.49 -0.66 9.61
C VAL A 159 -13.65 0.60 8.76
N TYR A 160 -13.03 0.65 7.58
CA TYR A 160 -13.25 1.73 6.63
C TYR A 160 -14.73 1.83 6.25
N GLY A 161 -15.43 0.71 6.01
CA GLY A 161 -16.87 0.67 5.78
C GLY A 161 -17.69 1.33 6.89
N PHE A 162 -17.41 0.99 8.16
CA PHE A 162 -18.06 1.59 9.33
C PHE A 162 -17.90 3.11 9.38
N TYR A 163 -16.70 3.61 9.07
CA TYR A 163 -16.36 5.02 9.25
C TYR A 163 -16.46 5.86 7.97
N ARG A 164 -16.62 5.26 6.79
CA ARG A 164 -16.59 5.97 5.48
C ARG A 164 -17.60 7.10 5.38
N HIS A 165 -18.83 6.87 5.83
CA HIS A 165 -19.87 7.90 5.83
C HIS A 165 -19.50 9.04 6.79
N ARG A 166 -19.09 8.70 8.01
CA ARG A 166 -18.73 9.69 9.04
C ARG A 166 -17.49 10.53 8.69
N LEU A 167 -16.47 9.91 8.11
CA LEU A 167 -15.18 10.57 7.82
C LEU A 167 -15.21 11.38 6.52
N PHE A 168 -15.91 10.89 5.49
CA PHE A 168 -15.83 11.44 4.13
C PHE A 168 -17.17 11.92 3.56
N ASN A 169 -18.26 11.73 4.28
CA ASN A 169 -19.63 11.98 3.82
C ASN A 169 -19.94 11.27 2.48
N LYS A 170 -19.56 9.98 2.38
CA LYS A 170 -19.73 9.16 1.17
C LYS A 170 -20.58 7.92 1.41
N GLY A 171 -21.59 7.73 0.56
CA GLY A 171 -22.50 6.58 0.61
C GLY A 171 -23.39 6.57 1.85
N ASN A 172 -24.24 5.55 1.96
CA ASN A 172 -25.07 5.31 3.13
C ASN A 172 -24.29 4.50 4.17
N HIS A 173 -24.43 4.85 5.45
CA HIS A 173 -23.73 4.18 6.55
C HIS A 173 -23.96 2.66 6.59
N LEU A 174 -25.21 2.21 6.52
CA LEU A 174 -25.57 0.79 6.58
C LEU A 174 -25.07 0.03 5.34
N VAL A 175 -25.24 0.62 4.15
CA VAL A 175 -24.76 0.02 2.89
C VAL A 175 -23.24 -0.13 2.91
N ASN A 176 -22.51 0.88 3.38
CA ASN A 176 -21.06 0.81 3.49
C ASN A 176 -20.61 -0.32 4.43
N ILE A 177 -21.29 -0.51 5.57
CA ILE A 177 -20.98 -1.59 6.51
C ILE A 177 -21.22 -2.96 5.86
N ILE A 178 -22.42 -3.18 5.31
CA ILE A 178 -22.80 -4.48 4.74
C ILE A 178 -21.85 -4.83 3.59
N VAL A 179 -21.64 -3.92 2.64
CA VAL A 179 -20.79 -4.16 1.47
C VAL A 179 -19.34 -4.40 1.88
N ALA A 180 -18.77 -3.58 2.77
CA ALA A 180 -17.39 -3.76 3.20
C ALA A 180 -17.18 -5.08 3.95
N SER A 181 -18.10 -5.43 4.86
CA SER A 181 -18.07 -6.70 5.57
C SER A 181 -18.20 -7.90 4.63
N SER A 182 -19.16 -7.88 3.71
CA SER A 182 -19.33 -8.97 2.74
C SER A 182 -18.10 -9.14 1.84
N ILE A 183 -17.50 -8.05 1.36
CA ILE A 183 -16.30 -8.12 0.52
C ILE A 183 -15.11 -8.64 1.33
N ALA A 184 -14.90 -8.18 2.56
CA ALA A 184 -13.80 -8.63 3.41
C ALA A 184 -13.91 -10.12 3.74
N VAL A 185 -15.10 -10.57 4.14
CA VAL A 185 -15.38 -11.98 4.46
C VAL A 185 -15.21 -12.88 3.23
N ALA A 186 -15.73 -12.44 2.08
CA ALA A 186 -15.55 -13.18 0.84
C ALA A 186 -14.08 -13.20 0.40
N SER A 187 -13.36 -12.07 0.51
CA SER A 187 -11.94 -11.98 0.18
C SER A 187 -11.11 -12.94 1.02
N HIS A 188 -11.29 -12.92 2.34
CA HIS A 188 -10.61 -13.81 3.28
C HIS A 188 -10.89 -15.27 2.95
N GLY A 189 -12.17 -15.66 2.90
CA GLY A 189 -12.54 -17.04 2.65
C GLY A 189 -12.09 -17.55 1.28
N LEU A 190 -12.21 -16.73 0.23
CA LEU A 190 -11.73 -17.10 -1.09
C LEU A 190 -10.20 -17.20 -1.15
N PHE A 191 -9.48 -16.31 -0.45
CA PHE A 191 -8.02 -16.38 -0.38
C PHE A 191 -7.56 -17.69 0.26
N ASP A 192 -8.14 -18.06 1.40
CA ASP A 192 -7.82 -19.31 2.10
C ASP A 192 -8.24 -20.53 1.30
N PHE A 193 -9.46 -20.52 0.74
CA PHE A 193 -9.96 -21.59 -0.11
C PHE A 193 -9.00 -21.86 -1.28
N PHE A 194 -8.57 -20.83 -2.01
CA PHE A 194 -7.63 -21.01 -3.12
C PHE A 194 -6.20 -21.37 -2.69
N LEU A 195 -5.83 -21.19 -1.42
CA LEU A 195 -4.56 -21.70 -0.92
C LEU A 195 -4.62 -23.18 -0.51
N MET A 196 -5.80 -23.67 -0.12
CA MET A 196 -6.00 -25.04 0.37
C MET A 196 -6.53 -25.99 -0.72
N GLU A 197 -7.36 -25.49 -1.64
CA GLU A 197 -8.01 -26.27 -2.69
C GLU A 197 -6.99 -26.76 -3.74
N GLY A 198 -6.98 -28.06 -3.98
CA GLY A 198 -6.09 -28.71 -4.94
C GLY A 198 -6.74 -29.02 -6.29
N ALA A 199 -8.07 -29.04 -6.38
CA ALA A 199 -8.80 -29.55 -7.55
C ALA A 199 -8.52 -28.77 -8.85
N LEU A 200 -8.20 -27.47 -8.75
CA LEU A 200 -7.92 -26.61 -9.91
C LEU A 200 -6.42 -26.47 -10.23
N GLY A 201 -5.54 -27.18 -9.51
CA GLY A 201 -4.09 -27.13 -9.72
C GLY A 201 -3.52 -25.71 -9.63
N ASN A 202 -2.65 -25.33 -10.58
CA ASN A 202 -1.99 -24.01 -10.59
C ASN A 202 -2.96 -22.81 -10.72
N LEU A 203 -4.21 -23.04 -11.11
CA LEU A 203 -5.20 -21.97 -11.22
C LEU A 203 -5.56 -21.38 -9.84
N THR A 204 -5.55 -22.18 -8.77
CA THR A 204 -5.90 -21.69 -7.43
C THR A 204 -4.89 -20.63 -6.93
N VAL A 205 -3.59 -20.90 -7.12
CA VAL A 205 -2.52 -19.93 -6.82
C VAL A 205 -2.68 -18.64 -7.62
N PHE A 206 -3.07 -18.73 -8.89
CA PHE A 206 -3.31 -17.54 -9.70
C PHE A 206 -4.51 -16.72 -9.21
N LEU A 207 -5.61 -17.38 -8.81
CA LEU A 207 -6.80 -16.74 -8.28
C LEU A 207 -6.54 -16.06 -6.92
N SER A 208 -5.76 -16.69 -6.03
CA SER A 208 -5.38 -16.07 -4.75
C SER A 208 -4.52 -14.82 -4.96
N ILE A 209 -3.61 -14.83 -5.93
CA ILE A 209 -2.81 -13.65 -6.32
C ILE A 209 -3.71 -12.53 -6.86
N ILE A 210 -4.74 -12.84 -7.65
CA ILE A 210 -5.69 -11.81 -8.14
C ILE A 210 -6.42 -11.15 -6.97
N ILE A 211 -6.98 -11.94 -6.05
CA ILE A 211 -7.67 -11.43 -4.86
C ILE A 211 -6.74 -10.52 -4.06
N TYR A 212 -5.53 -11.00 -3.80
CA TYR A 212 -4.52 -10.27 -3.06
C TYR A 212 -4.14 -8.94 -3.74
N LEU A 213 -3.88 -8.93 -5.05
CA LEU A 213 -3.52 -7.71 -5.78
C LEU A 213 -4.66 -6.67 -5.82
N ILE A 214 -5.90 -7.13 -5.97
CA ILE A 214 -7.08 -6.27 -5.89
C ILE A 214 -7.21 -5.71 -4.47
N GLY A 215 -7.08 -6.57 -3.45
CA GLY A 215 -7.15 -6.20 -2.03
C GLY A 215 -6.12 -5.14 -1.64
N ILE A 216 -4.86 -5.29 -2.07
CA ILE A 216 -3.80 -4.29 -1.85
C ILE A 216 -4.22 -2.94 -2.42
N ASN A 217 -4.74 -2.92 -3.64
CA ASN A 217 -5.10 -1.67 -4.26
C ASN A 217 -6.34 -1.02 -3.60
N PHE A 218 -7.31 -1.80 -3.12
CA PHE A 218 -8.37 -1.32 -2.24
C PHE A 218 -7.78 -0.65 -1.00
N TRP A 219 -6.91 -1.36 -0.30
CA TRP A 219 -6.31 -0.91 0.95
C TRP A 219 -5.52 0.39 0.80
N VAL A 220 -4.64 0.49 -0.20
CA VAL A 220 -3.88 1.72 -0.42
C VAL A 220 -4.79 2.90 -0.80
N GLN A 221 -5.90 2.69 -1.53
CA GLN A 221 -6.87 3.76 -1.80
C GLN A 221 -7.56 4.24 -0.51
N MET A 222 -7.87 3.33 0.42
CA MET A 222 -8.46 3.67 1.72
C MET A 222 -7.49 4.48 2.59
N LEU A 223 -6.25 4.01 2.74
CA LEU A 223 -5.19 4.72 3.46
C LEU A 223 -4.92 6.11 2.84
N ASN A 224 -4.93 6.19 1.51
CA ASN A 224 -4.76 7.45 0.79
C ASN A 224 -5.86 8.47 1.13
N ASN A 225 -7.12 8.04 1.12
CA ASN A 225 -8.23 8.91 1.50
C ASN A 225 -8.14 9.33 2.97
N ALA A 226 -7.73 8.43 3.86
CA ALA A 226 -7.56 8.76 5.27
C ALA A 226 -6.47 9.83 5.48
N ASN A 227 -5.32 9.69 4.82
CA ASN A 227 -4.26 10.71 4.83
C ASN A 227 -4.71 12.05 4.24
N ASN A 228 -5.49 12.05 3.15
CA ASN A 228 -5.99 13.27 2.51
C ASN A 228 -6.93 14.10 3.42
N TYR A 229 -7.59 13.46 4.36
CA TYR A 229 -8.51 14.09 5.32
C TYR A 229 -7.89 14.29 6.71
N SER A 230 -6.58 14.16 6.83
CA SER A 230 -5.84 14.56 8.02
C SER A 230 -6.16 16.01 8.40
N LYS A 231 -6.41 16.25 9.69
CA LYS A 231 -6.54 17.61 10.24
C LYS A 231 -5.19 18.33 10.35
N PHE A 232 -4.09 17.58 10.36
CA PHE A 232 -2.71 18.07 10.46
C PHE A 232 -2.01 18.13 9.08
N PHE A 233 -2.80 18.04 8.00
CA PHE A 233 -2.31 17.96 6.64
C PHE A 233 -1.36 19.11 6.30
N ASP A 234 -0.14 18.76 5.91
CA ASP A 234 0.91 19.69 5.51
C ASP A 234 1.77 19.05 4.40
N TYR A 235 1.76 19.65 3.21
CA TYR A 235 2.52 19.14 2.06
C TYR A 235 4.04 19.07 2.34
N HIS A 236 4.56 19.92 3.21
CA HIS A 236 5.99 19.98 3.52
C HIS A 236 6.46 18.82 4.40
N LYS A 237 5.56 18.16 5.14
CA LYS A 237 5.90 17.01 6.00
C LYS A 237 5.97 15.69 5.23
N ILE A 238 5.55 15.68 3.97
CA ILE A 238 5.38 14.44 3.21
C ILE A 238 6.72 13.99 2.60
N HIS A 239 7.38 13.00 3.22
CA HIS A 239 8.71 12.51 2.79
C HIS A 239 8.78 11.00 2.49
N TYR A 240 7.64 10.32 2.27
CA TYR A 240 7.62 8.88 2.51
C TYR A 240 7.76 7.95 1.30
N THR A 241 7.45 8.32 0.04
CA THR A 241 7.38 7.32 -1.05
C THR A 241 8.67 6.48 -1.18
N ASN A 242 9.82 7.12 -1.31
CA ASN A 242 11.11 6.41 -1.40
C ASN A 242 11.52 5.78 -0.05
N THR A 243 11.23 6.47 1.05
CA THR A 243 11.60 6.02 2.40
C THR A 243 10.86 4.75 2.82
N ILE A 244 9.56 4.66 2.54
CA ILE A 244 8.72 3.48 2.79
C ILE A 244 9.18 2.34 1.90
N PHE A 245 9.37 2.60 0.60
CA PHE A 245 9.81 1.55 -0.32
C PHE A 245 11.14 0.93 0.12
N LYS A 246 12.16 1.75 0.40
CA LYS A 246 13.46 1.27 0.92
C LYS A 246 13.32 0.47 2.22
N ARG A 247 12.39 0.85 3.08
CA ARG A 247 12.15 0.13 4.34
C ARG A 247 11.42 -1.19 4.15
N LEU A 248 10.44 -1.27 3.26
CA LEU A 248 9.82 -2.53 2.88
C LEU A 248 10.84 -3.47 2.22
N VAL A 249 11.71 -2.96 1.34
CA VAL A 249 12.80 -3.75 0.73
C VAL A 249 13.77 -4.27 1.79
N PHE A 250 14.11 -3.46 2.78
CA PHE A 250 14.93 -3.89 3.91
C PHE A 250 14.28 -5.05 4.68
N TRP A 251 12.99 -4.94 5.02
CA TRP A 251 12.27 -6.01 5.71
C TRP A 251 12.13 -7.27 4.84
N TYR A 252 11.87 -7.11 3.54
CA TYR A 252 11.84 -8.22 2.59
C TYR A 252 13.18 -8.96 2.58
N ALA A 253 14.29 -8.24 2.36
CA ALA A 253 15.62 -8.81 2.37
C ALA A 253 15.93 -9.52 3.70
N LEU A 254 15.53 -8.94 4.84
CA LEU A 254 15.71 -9.56 6.15
C LEU A 254 14.97 -10.91 6.24
N THR A 255 13.70 -10.99 5.83
CA THR A 255 12.95 -12.26 5.86
C THR A 255 13.53 -13.31 4.91
N VAL A 256 14.04 -12.90 3.76
CA VAL A 256 14.71 -13.79 2.79
C VAL A 256 16.03 -14.31 3.38
N ILE A 257 16.82 -13.46 4.05
CA ILE A 257 18.05 -13.86 4.73
C ILE A 257 17.74 -14.86 5.85
N ILE A 258 16.72 -14.60 6.67
CA ILE A 258 16.29 -15.52 7.73
C ILE A 258 15.91 -16.88 7.16
N THR A 259 15.12 -16.88 6.07
CA THR A 259 14.74 -18.10 5.35
C THR A 259 15.97 -18.86 4.84
N PHE A 260 16.91 -18.14 4.22
CA PHE A 260 18.14 -18.71 3.68
C PHE A 260 19.02 -19.33 4.76
N VAL A 261 19.28 -18.59 5.85
CA VAL A 261 20.07 -19.07 7.00
C VAL A 261 19.39 -20.27 7.66
N ASN A 262 18.07 -20.23 7.85
CA ASN A 262 17.32 -21.37 8.38
C ASN A 262 17.50 -22.62 7.49
N ASN A 263 17.41 -22.47 6.17
CA ASN A 263 17.60 -23.59 5.25
C ASN A 263 19.05 -24.08 5.19
N LEU A 264 20.05 -23.24 5.45
CA LEU A 264 21.45 -23.67 5.60
C LEU A 264 21.67 -24.52 6.86
N ILE A 265 20.95 -24.24 7.95
CA ILE A 265 21.06 -24.96 9.22
C ILE A 265 20.28 -26.28 9.17
N VAL A 266 19.05 -26.24 8.68
CA VAL A 266 18.10 -27.37 8.74
C VAL A 266 18.24 -28.30 7.53
N SER A 267 18.80 -27.84 6.43
CA SER A 267 18.94 -28.59 5.18
C SER A 267 20.37 -28.47 4.64
N ASN A 268 20.61 -28.88 3.39
CA ASN A 268 21.92 -28.76 2.76
C ASN A 268 22.06 -27.45 1.96
N THR A 269 23.31 -27.06 1.68
CA THR A 269 23.63 -25.82 0.95
C THR A 269 22.97 -25.75 -0.42
N ARG A 270 22.88 -26.87 -1.14
CA ARG A 270 22.27 -26.92 -2.48
C ARG A 270 20.76 -26.63 -2.42
N ILE A 271 20.07 -27.23 -1.47
CA ILE A 271 18.64 -27.00 -1.22
C ILE A 271 18.42 -25.55 -0.80
N ALA A 272 19.24 -25.01 0.12
CA ALA A 272 19.12 -23.62 0.55
C ALA A 272 19.26 -22.62 -0.61
N ILE A 273 20.25 -22.81 -1.49
CA ILE A 273 20.45 -21.98 -2.70
C ILE A 273 19.27 -22.12 -3.65
N ASN A 274 18.79 -23.35 -3.90
CA ASN A 274 17.65 -23.58 -4.78
C ASN A 274 16.38 -22.89 -4.27
N TYR A 275 16.07 -23.02 -2.97
CA TYR A 275 14.91 -22.34 -2.36
C TYR A 275 15.04 -20.82 -2.42
N PHE A 276 16.22 -20.27 -2.18
CA PHE A 276 16.48 -18.84 -2.29
C PHE A 276 16.25 -18.33 -3.72
N CYS A 277 16.87 -18.97 -4.72
CA CYS A 277 16.69 -18.60 -6.12
C CYS A 277 15.23 -18.76 -6.57
N PHE A 278 14.58 -19.85 -6.20
CA PHE A 278 13.18 -20.09 -6.53
C PHE A 278 12.26 -19.03 -5.91
N GLY A 279 12.41 -18.73 -4.62
CA GLY A 279 11.58 -17.73 -3.94
C GLY A 279 11.77 -16.31 -4.50
N LEU A 280 12.99 -15.95 -4.90
CA LEU A 280 13.24 -14.67 -5.58
C LEU A 280 12.58 -14.61 -6.96
N LEU A 281 12.58 -15.73 -7.71
CA LEU A 281 11.97 -15.80 -9.03
C LEU A 281 10.44 -15.89 -8.98
N SER A 282 9.88 -16.65 -8.03
CA SER A 282 8.44 -16.87 -7.91
C SER A 282 7.73 -15.64 -7.32
N ASP A 283 8.25 -15.14 -6.20
CA ASP A 283 7.53 -14.15 -5.38
C ASP A 283 8.20 -12.77 -5.43
N GLY A 284 9.49 -12.71 -5.77
CA GLY A 284 10.27 -11.47 -5.71
C GLY A 284 9.72 -10.37 -6.61
N PHE A 285 9.33 -10.70 -7.85
CA PHE A 285 8.70 -9.72 -8.74
C PHE A 285 7.35 -9.24 -8.20
N LEU A 286 6.51 -10.15 -7.69
CA LEU A 286 5.23 -9.78 -7.12
C LEU A 286 5.42 -8.85 -5.92
N PHE A 287 6.24 -9.23 -4.94
CA PHE A 287 6.47 -8.40 -3.76
C PHE A 287 7.12 -7.07 -4.12
N TRP A 288 7.97 -7.01 -5.14
CA TRP A 288 8.48 -5.75 -5.64
C TRP A 288 7.36 -4.82 -6.13
N VAL A 289 6.41 -5.33 -6.92
CA VAL A 289 5.21 -4.59 -7.35
C VAL A 289 4.34 -4.17 -6.17
N VAL A 290 4.12 -5.06 -5.19
CA VAL A 290 3.36 -4.75 -3.98
C VAL A 290 4.04 -3.67 -3.16
N MET A 291 5.33 -3.79 -2.89
CA MET A 291 6.10 -2.79 -2.14
C MET A 291 6.10 -1.43 -2.83
N LEU A 292 6.14 -1.40 -4.18
CA LEU A 292 5.94 -0.17 -4.93
C LEU A 292 4.54 0.39 -4.72
N ARG A 293 3.48 -0.43 -4.84
CA ARG A 293 2.11 0.08 -4.68
C ARG A 293 1.85 0.61 -3.27
N VAL A 294 2.26 -0.15 -2.26
CA VAL A 294 2.06 0.11 -0.84
C VAL A 294 2.88 1.32 -0.35
N SER A 295 3.91 1.73 -1.11
CA SER A 295 4.67 2.96 -0.85
C SER A 295 4.14 4.21 -1.58
N ARG A 296 3.21 4.04 -2.53
CA ARG A 296 2.75 5.11 -3.44
C ARG A 296 1.33 5.58 -3.15
N PHE A 297 1.21 6.87 -2.90
CA PHE A 297 -0.03 7.51 -2.51
C PHE A 297 -0.30 8.72 -3.40
N LYS A 298 -1.57 9.06 -3.59
CA LYS A 298 -2.07 10.25 -4.28
C LYS A 298 -2.50 11.30 -3.26
N ILE A 299 -1.54 12.10 -2.79
CA ILE A 299 -1.77 13.02 -1.68
C ILE A 299 -2.29 14.37 -2.15
N TYR A 300 -3.51 14.70 -1.71
CA TYR A 300 -4.25 15.91 -2.04
C TYR A 300 -5.11 16.32 -0.83
N LYS A 301 -4.95 17.55 -0.36
CA LYS A 301 -5.70 18.07 0.79
C LYS A 301 -7.21 17.99 0.57
N LEU A 302 -7.93 17.34 1.48
CA LEU A 302 -9.39 17.18 1.51
C LEU A 302 -10.00 16.60 0.22
N LYS A 303 -9.22 15.82 -0.54
CA LYS A 303 -9.70 15.18 -1.78
C LYS A 303 -9.99 13.71 -1.56
N TYR A 304 -11.25 13.33 -1.77
CA TYR A 304 -11.69 11.95 -1.78
C TYR A 304 -11.55 11.32 -3.16
N PHE A 305 -10.85 10.18 -3.22
CA PHE A 305 -10.79 9.34 -4.41
C PHE A 305 -11.74 8.14 -4.25
N ASN A 306 -12.58 7.90 -5.25
CA ASN A 306 -13.44 6.73 -5.25
C ASN A 306 -12.59 5.46 -5.22
N VAL A 307 -12.88 4.57 -4.27
CA VAL A 307 -12.22 3.28 -4.15
C VAL A 307 -12.74 2.37 -5.27
N LYS A 308 -11.86 1.99 -6.20
CA LYS A 308 -12.18 1.19 -7.38
C LYS A 308 -11.56 -0.21 -7.31
N ILE A 309 -12.27 -1.21 -7.85
CA ILE A 309 -11.74 -2.54 -8.13
C ILE A 309 -10.80 -2.43 -9.33
N GLN A 310 -9.50 -2.56 -9.10
CA GLN A 310 -8.49 -2.48 -10.15
C GLN A 310 -7.17 -3.08 -9.65
N PHE A 311 -6.36 -3.56 -10.58
CA PHE A 311 -4.99 -3.99 -10.28
C PHE A 311 -4.10 -2.84 -9.81
N PRO A 312 -3.03 -3.13 -9.05
CA PRO A 312 -2.12 -2.12 -8.54
C PRO A 312 -1.23 -1.50 -9.63
N PHE A 313 -1.28 -2.00 -10.86
CA PHE A 313 -0.57 -1.49 -12.01
C PHE A 313 -1.50 -1.42 -13.24
N TYR A 314 -1.09 -0.65 -14.24
CA TYR A 314 -1.79 -0.50 -15.52
C TYR A 314 -0.82 -0.17 -16.65
N VAL A 315 -1.27 -0.36 -17.89
CA VAL A 315 -0.52 0.06 -19.08
C VAL A 315 -0.70 1.56 -19.28
N THR A 316 0.39 2.33 -19.26
CA THR A 316 0.35 3.78 -19.43
C THR A 316 0.63 4.22 -20.88
N LYS A 317 0.16 5.40 -21.25
CA LYS A 317 0.44 6.06 -22.54
C LYS A 317 1.20 7.38 -22.39
N ASN A 318 1.59 7.73 -21.17
CA ASN A 318 1.99 9.09 -20.80
C ASN A 318 3.50 9.25 -20.59
N ASP A 319 4.30 8.30 -21.11
CA ASP A 319 5.76 8.22 -20.92
C ASP A 319 6.19 8.33 -19.45
N ASP A 320 5.39 7.72 -18.57
CA ASP A 320 5.56 7.71 -17.13
C ASP A 320 5.58 6.28 -16.54
N GLU A 321 5.93 5.30 -17.37
CA GLU A 321 6.06 3.90 -16.94
C GLU A 321 7.21 3.71 -15.95
N ASP A 322 6.99 2.80 -14.99
CA ASP A 322 8.02 2.40 -14.02
C ASP A 322 8.97 1.35 -14.60
N PHE A 323 8.41 0.46 -15.42
CA PHE A 323 9.16 -0.58 -16.10
C PHE A 323 8.44 -1.02 -17.37
N ARG A 324 9.20 -1.64 -18.27
CA ARG A 324 8.65 -2.28 -19.47
C ARG A 324 8.79 -3.77 -19.32
N ILE A 325 7.72 -4.50 -19.64
CA ILE A 325 7.78 -5.97 -19.62
C ILE A 325 8.82 -6.43 -20.65
N PRO A 326 9.81 -7.25 -20.27
CA PRO A 326 10.79 -7.78 -21.21
C PRO A 326 10.12 -8.42 -22.42
N TYR A 327 10.70 -8.24 -23.61
CA TYR A 327 10.24 -8.78 -24.90
C TYR A 327 8.91 -8.21 -25.45
N LEU A 328 7.92 -7.92 -24.60
CA LEU A 328 6.62 -7.38 -25.01
C LEU A 328 6.60 -5.84 -25.10
N ASN A 329 7.57 -5.16 -24.46
CA ASN A 329 7.72 -3.70 -24.47
C ASN A 329 6.48 -2.94 -23.96
N PHE A 330 5.61 -3.58 -23.18
CA PHE A 330 4.44 -2.92 -22.58
C PHE A 330 4.86 -1.97 -21.47
N PRO A 331 4.50 -0.66 -21.56
CA PRO A 331 4.82 0.34 -20.54
C PRO A 331 3.90 0.17 -19.32
N ILE A 332 4.43 -0.32 -18.20
CA ILE A 332 3.66 -0.57 -16.98
C ILE A 332 3.94 0.53 -15.95
N LYS A 333 2.88 1.14 -15.43
CA LYS A 333 2.91 2.06 -14.29
C LYS A 333 2.22 1.43 -13.08
N VAL A 334 2.91 1.39 -11.95
CA VAL A 334 2.34 1.06 -10.64
C VAL A 334 1.58 2.28 -10.14
N ARG A 335 0.32 2.09 -9.78
CA ARG A 335 -0.60 3.16 -9.38
C ARG A 335 -0.06 3.94 -8.17
N GLY A 336 -0.46 5.20 -8.11
CA GLY A 336 0.02 6.17 -7.13
C GLY A 336 1.20 6.97 -7.67
N GLU A 337 1.64 7.95 -6.89
CA GLU A 337 2.72 8.87 -7.28
C GLU A 337 4.08 8.25 -6.97
N ASN A 338 4.96 8.17 -7.96
CA ASN A 338 6.33 7.74 -7.76
C ASN A 338 7.16 8.82 -7.04
N TYR A 339 8.42 8.51 -6.73
CA TYR A 339 9.30 9.43 -6.01
C TYR A 339 9.47 10.77 -6.73
N HIS A 340 9.74 10.75 -8.04
CA HIS A 340 9.98 11.95 -8.85
C HIS A 340 8.72 12.81 -8.98
N GLU A 341 7.57 12.17 -9.18
CA GLU A 341 6.26 12.86 -9.18
C GLU A 341 6.00 13.58 -7.86
N HIS A 342 6.49 13.04 -6.75
CA HIS A 342 6.24 13.62 -5.43
C HIS A 342 7.15 14.80 -5.08
N ILE A 343 8.34 14.95 -5.69
CA ILE A 343 9.33 15.96 -5.26
C ILE A 343 8.75 17.38 -5.22
N PRO A 344 8.07 17.88 -6.27
CA PRO A 344 7.58 19.27 -6.28
C PRO A 344 6.49 19.52 -5.23
N THR A 345 5.78 18.50 -4.77
CA THR A 345 4.75 18.61 -3.71
C THR A 345 5.30 19.28 -2.45
N LYS A 346 6.57 19.02 -2.08
CA LYS A 346 7.19 19.60 -0.86
C LYS A 346 7.50 21.09 -0.96
N TYR A 347 7.43 21.64 -2.17
CA TYR A 347 7.78 23.01 -2.51
C TYR A 347 6.59 23.82 -3.03
N ILE A 348 5.37 23.30 -2.87
CA ILE A 348 4.14 24.09 -3.03
C ILE A 348 4.23 25.31 -2.10
N ASP A 349 3.84 26.48 -2.59
CA ASP A 349 3.91 27.77 -1.90
C ASP A 349 5.34 28.23 -1.50
N LYS A 350 6.39 27.58 -2.02
CA LYS A 350 7.79 28.01 -1.82
C LYS A 350 8.37 28.63 -3.10
N PRO A 351 9.26 29.63 -2.97
CA PRO A 351 10.01 30.16 -4.10
C PRO A 351 10.95 29.10 -4.64
N ILE A 352 10.97 28.97 -5.97
CA ILE A 352 11.84 28.07 -6.72
C ILE A 352 12.44 28.83 -7.90
N LEU A 353 13.57 28.35 -8.40
CA LEU A 353 14.17 28.87 -9.63
C LEU A 353 14.01 27.83 -10.75
N VAL A 354 13.27 28.20 -11.79
CA VAL A 354 13.01 27.35 -12.97
C VAL A 354 14.10 27.63 -14.01
N CYS A 355 14.93 26.63 -14.28
CA CYS A 355 16.08 26.76 -15.16
C CYS A 355 15.91 25.92 -16.43
N PRO A 356 16.22 26.43 -17.63
CA PRO A 356 16.15 25.63 -18.85
C PRO A 356 17.25 24.56 -18.87
N VAL A 357 16.89 23.32 -19.24
CA VAL A 357 17.87 22.23 -19.37
C VAL A 357 18.80 22.47 -20.56
N ASN A 358 18.30 23.06 -21.65
CA ASN A 358 19.07 23.41 -22.83
C ASN A 358 18.94 24.91 -23.15
N PRO A 359 19.87 25.76 -22.67
CA PRO A 359 19.81 27.21 -22.89
C PRO A 359 19.80 27.63 -24.37
N LYS A 360 20.35 26.81 -25.28
CA LYS A 360 20.43 27.14 -26.71
C LYS A 360 19.08 27.05 -27.43
N ASN A 361 18.16 26.24 -26.92
CA ASN A 361 16.83 26.03 -27.50
C ASN A 361 15.77 26.11 -26.40
N SER A 362 15.72 27.27 -25.71
CA SER A 362 14.89 27.51 -24.55
C SER A 362 13.83 28.58 -24.80
N TYR A 363 12.60 28.33 -24.33
CA TYR A 363 11.50 29.30 -24.34
C TYR A 363 11.64 30.33 -23.21
N LEU A 364 12.19 29.93 -22.06
CA LEU A 364 12.51 30.81 -20.93
C LEU A 364 13.77 31.66 -21.20
N LYS A 365 14.73 31.15 -21.98
CA LYS A 365 16.06 31.73 -22.28
C LYS A 365 16.98 31.86 -21.07
N THR A 366 16.48 32.43 -19.97
CA THR A 366 17.19 32.61 -18.69
C THR A 366 16.45 31.89 -17.56
N PRO A 367 17.13 31.59 -16.44
CA PRO A 367 16.45 31.14 -15.23
C PRO A 367 15.39 32.16 -14.78
N VAL A 368 14.23 31.68 -14.32
CA VAL A 368 13.10 32.52 -13.89
C VAL A 368 12.66 32.11 -12.48
N ASP A 369 12.52 33.10 -11.59
CA ASP A 369 11.94 32.88 -10.27
C ASP A 369 10.45 32.57 -10.39
N ALA A 370 10.01 31.59 -9.62
CA ALA A 370 8.65 31.09 -9.68
C ALA A 370 8.15 30.56 -8.34
N ILE A 371 6.83 30.41 -8.24
CA ILE A 371 6.18 29.78 -7.09
C ILE A 371 5.29 28.65 -7.61
N ILE A 372 5.44 27.46 -7.04
CA ILE A 372 4.51 26.35 -7.29
C ILE A 372 3.23 26.66 -6.53
N SER A 373 2.14 26.96 -7.24
CA SER A 373 0.91 27.44 -6.62
C SER A 373 -0.03 26.32 -6.21
N ASN A 374 -0.17 25.27 -7.02
CA ASN A 374 -1.08 24.16 -6.74
C ASN A 374 -0.59 22.87 -7.38
N LYS A 375 -1.15 21.76 -6.88
CA LYS A 375 -0.99 20.42 -7.42
C LYS A 375 -2.33 19.94 -7.97
N TYR A 376 -2.32 19.44 -9.20
CA TYR A 376 -3.49 18.89 -9.88
C TYR A 376 -3.27 17.43 -10.28
N LEU A 377 -4.39 16.74 -10.48
CA LEU A 377 -4.42 15.44 -11.13
C LEU A 377 -5.25 15.62 -12.40
N LEU A 378 -4.64 15.36 -13.54
CA LEU A 378 -5.28 15.38 -14.85
C LEU A 378 -6.22 14.19 -15.03
N PHE A 379 -7.02 14.20 -16.11
CA PHE A 379 -8.02 13.16 -16.39
C PHE A 379 -7.42 11.76 -16.54
N ASP A 380 -6.23 11.71 -17.11
CA ASP A 380 -5.43 10.53 -17.41
C ASP A 380 -4.53 10.08 -16.25
N ASP A 381 -4.87 10.48 -15.02
CA ASP A 381 -4.14 10.12 -13.79
C ASP A 381 -2.69 10.66 -13.73
N VAL A 382 -2.39 11.72 -14.50
CA VAL A 382 -1.08 12.40 -14.51
C VAL A 382 -1.04 13.55 -13.51
N VAL A 383 0.02 13.59 -12.70
CA VAL A 383 0.26 14.68 -11.75
C VAL A 383 0.91 15.86 -12.46
N VAL A 384 0.36 17.04 -12.27
CA VAL A 384 0.94 18.29 -12.73
C VAL A 384 0.89 19.36 -11.64
N TYR A 385 1.80 20.32 -11.74
CA TYR A 385 1.91 21.44 -10.81
C TYR A 385 1.69 22.74 -11.56
N THR A 386 0.80 23.62 -11.07
CA THR A 386 0.72 24.97 -11.61
C THR A 386 1.86 25.80 -11.06
N VAL A 387 2.49 26.59 -11.92
CA VAL A 387 3.61 27.45 -11.57
C VAL A 387 3.32 28.89 -11.99
N GLN A 388 3.55 29.83 -11.08
CA GLN A 388 3.50 31.27 -11.35
C GLN A 388 4.91 31.76 -11.59
N LEU A 389 5.19 32.26 -12.80
CA LEU A 389 6.50 32.78 -13.18
C LEU A 389 6.51 34.30 -12.94
N ASN A 390 7.45 34.81 -12.12
CA ASN A 390 7.46 36.21 -11.69
C ASN A 390 7.65 37.21 -12.85
N ASP A 391 8.34 36.80 -13.91
CA ASP A 391 8.74 37.68 -15.02
C ASP A 391 7.79 37.62 -16.24
N LYS A 392 6.71 36.84 -16.15
CA LYS A 392 5.70 36.69 -17.22
C LYS A 392 4.31 36.87 -16.63
N ASP A 393 3.90 38.13 -16.48
CA ASP A 393 2.54 38.52 -16.09
C ASP A 393 1.55 37.96 -17.13
N ASN A 394 0.74 36.98 -16.75
CA ASN A 394 -0.16 36.33 -17.69
C ASN A 394 -1.49 35.99 -17.03
N LYS A 395 -2.38 37.00 -16.98
CA LYS A 395 -3.81 36.76 -16.79
C LYS A 395 -4.39 35.81 -17.88
N THR A 396 -3.68 35.62 -18.99
CA THR A 396 -4.12 34.85 -20.16
C THR A 396 -3.66 33.38 -20.14
N TYR A 397 -2.60 33.02 -19.41
CA TYR A 397 -2.02 31.68 -19.48
C TYR A 397 -1.60 31.13 -18.10
N THR A 398 -1.86 29.85 -17.89
CA THR A 398 -1.36 29.07 -16.76
C THR A 398 -0.22 28.17 -17.22
N TYR A 399 0.90 28.19 -16.50
CA TYR A 399 2.02 27.30 -16.76
C TYR A 399 1.90 26.04 -15.89
N LEU A 400 2.23 24.89 -16.47
CA LEU A 400 2.22 23.60 -15.78
C LEU A 400 3.62 22.98 -15.80
N LEU A 401 3.98 22.31 -14.72
CA LEU A 401 5.15 21.44 -14.62
C LEU A 401 4.67 19.99 -14.51
N LYS A 402 5.17 19.13 -15.39
CA LYS A 402 4.98 17.67 -15.31
C LYS A 402 6.32 17.02 -14.95
N PRO A 403 6.40 16.28 -13.84
CA PRO A 403 7.63 15.61 -13.44
C PRO A 403 8.12 14.62 -14.49
N LYS A 404 9.42 14.66 -14.78
CA LYS A 404 10.04 13.67 -15.65
C LYS A 404 10.32 12.42 -14.83
N THR A 405 9.77 11.30 -15.28
CA THR A 405 9.85 10.02 -14.57
C THR A 405 10.71 8.99 -15.31
N ARG A 406 11.14 9.28 -16.55
CA ARG A 406 11.91 8.37 -17.40
C ARG A 406 13.24 8.98 -17.87
N GLY A 407 14.26 8.12 -17.98
CA GLY A 407 15.60 8.49 -18.45
C GLY A 407 16.34 9.32 -17.41
N LYS A 408 17.06 10.37 -17.85
CA LYS A 408 17.64 11.35 -16.92
C LYS A 408 16.53 12.21 -16.34
N THR A 409 16.21 12.00 -15.07
CA THR A 409 15.15 12.68 -14.30
C THR A 409 15.68 13.81 -13.42
N GLU A 410 17.00 13.86 -13.19
CA GLU A 410 17.64 14.88 -12.36
C GLU A 410 18.91 15.45 -13.04
N ILE A 411 19.24 16.70 -12.73
CA ILE A 411 20.53 17.33 -13.04
C ILE A 411 21.41 17.28 -11.81
N ASN A 412 22.64 16.76 -11.98
CA ASN A 412 23.64 16.57 -10.93
C ASN A 412 23.12 15.79 -9.71
N ASP A 413 22.18 14.85 -9.93
CA ASP A 413 21.54 14.03 -8.89
C ASP A 413 20.92 14.86 -7.73
N LEU A 414 20.53 16.11 -8.05
CA LEU A 414 20.07 17.10 -7.08
C LEU A 414 18.80 17.82 -7.53
N PHE A 415 18.73 18.22 -8.81
CA PHE A 415 17.66 19.09 -9.30
C PHE A 415 16.70 18.32 -10.21
N PRO A 416 15.41 18.17 -9.86
CA PRO A 416 14.46 17.42 -10.65
C PRO A 416 14.16 18.12 -11.97
N ILE A 417 14.00 17.31 -13.02
CA ILE A 417 13.65 17.75 -14.37
C ILE A 417 12.13 17.64 -14.54
N GLU A 418 11.56 18.69 -15.10
CA GLU A 418 10.13 18.86 -15.35
C GLU A 418 9.92 19.24 -16.82
N ALA A 419 8.82 18.78 -17.42
CA ALA A 419 8.34 19.34 -18.68
C ALA A 419 7.47 20.57 -18.39
N LEU A 420 7.82 21.71 -18.98
CA LEU A 420 7.06 22.95 -18.88
C LEU A 420 5.98 22.99 -19.97
N TYR A 421 4.74 23.23 -19.60
CA TYR A 421 3.61 23.42 -20.51
C TYR A 421 2.99 24.80 -20.31
N LYS A 422 2.26 25.26 -21.33
CA LYS A 422 1.48 26.49 -21.31
C LYS A 422 0.05 26.19 -21.76
N VAL A 423 -0.90 26.59 -20.92
CA VAL A 423 -2.34 26.33 -21.11
C VAL A 423 -3.08 27.67 -21.00
N ASN A 424 -4.13 27.87 -21.80
CA ASN A 424 -4.93 29.11 -21.72
C ASN A 424 -5.68 29.16 -20.38
N ALA A 425 -5.64 30.32 -19.70
CA ALA A 425 -6.21 30.50 -18.37
C ALA A 425 -7.75 30.58 -18.35
N GLU A 426 -8.40 30.79 -19.51
CA GLU A 426 -9.86 30.90 -19.58
C GLU A 426 -10.54 29.55 -19.30
N SER A 427 -11.03 29.39 -18.06
CA SER A 427 -12.02 28.38 -17.66
C SER A 427 -11.65 26.90 -17.86
N ILE A 428 -10.37 26.56 -18.03
CA ILE A 428 -9.95 25.17 -18.19
C ILE A 428 -9.97 24.46 -16.84
N ASP A 429 -10.96 23.60 -16.65
CA ASP A 429 -10.95 22.57 -15.62
C ASP A 429 -9.84 21.56 -15.95
N LEU A 430 -8.66 21.76 -15.35
CA LEU A 430 -7.48 20.90 -15.54
C LEU A 430 -7.79 19.42 -15.24
N SER A 431 -8.80 19.10 -14.44
CA SER A 431 -9.17 17.71 -14.16
C SER A 431 -9.78 16.97 -15.36
N LYS A 432 -10.15 17.69 -16.42
CA LYS A 432 -10.69 17.15 -17.68
C LYS A 432 -9.69 17.17 -18.84
N VAL A 433 -8.50 17.70 -18.61
CA VAL A 433 -7.45 17.78 -19.64
C VAL A 433 -6.65 16.48 -19.63
N ASP A 434 -6.33 15.98 -20.81
CA ASP A 434 -5.41 14.86 -21.03
C ASP A 434 -4.02 15.41 -21.36
N ILE A 435 -2.95 14.88 -20.74
CA ILE A 435 -1.59 15.38 -20.99
C ILE A 435 -1.18 15.24 -22.46
N THR A 436 -1.70 14.22 -23.16
CA THR A 436 -1.38 13.93 -24.56
C THR A 436 -1.93 14.99 -25.51
N SER A 437 -2.93 15.76 -25.07
CA SER A 437 -3.45 16.91 -25.81
C SER A 437 -2.57 18.15 -25.70
N LEU A 438 -1.65 18.18 -24.71
CA LEU A 438 -0.78 19.32 -24.45
C LEU A 438 0.60 19.10 -25.11
N LYS A 439 1.17 20.18 -25.67
CA LYS A 439 2.53 20.17 -26.19
C LYS A 439 3.50 20.77 -25.16
N PRO A 440 4.58 20.06 -24.79
CA PRO A 440 5.58 20.62 -23.90
C PRO A 440 6.32 21.76 -24.61
N LEU A 441 6.56 22.86 -23.90
CA LEU A 441 7.35 23.98 -24.38
C LEU A 441 8.84 23.65 -24.35
N GLU A 442 9.33 23.16 -23.21
CA GLU A 442 10.73 22.75 -23.02
C GLU A 442 10.89 21.89 -21.77
N TRP A 443 12.07 21.28 -21.62
CA TRP A 443 12.49 20.66 -20.37
C TRP A 443 13.20 21.70 -19.50
N VAL A 444 12.76 21.79 -18.25
CA VAL A 444 13.34 22.66 -17.22
C VAL A 444 13.81 21.81 -16.05
N TYR A 445 14.74 22.31 -15.24
CA TYR A 445 15.06 21.72 -13.95
C TYR A 445 14.78 22.74 -12.84
N LEU A 446 14.34 22.25 -11.68
CA LEU A 446 13.97 23.09 -10.55
C LEU A 446 15.13 23.18 -9.57
N LYS A 447 15.56 24.40 -9.24
CA LYS A 447 16.39 24.64 -8.06
C LYS A 447 15.48 25.09 -6.92
N PHE A 448 15.58 24.38 -5.81
CA PHE A 448 14.90 24.71 -4.57
C PHE A 448 15.85 25.54 -3.71
N ASN A 449 15.37 26.70 -3.23
CA ASN A 449 16.12 27.55 -2.31
C ASN A 449 16.05 27.03 -0.87
#